data_AF-A0A523MIG9-F1
#
_entry.id   AF-A0A523MIG9-F1
#
_cell.length_a   1.000
_cell.length_b   1.000
_cell.length_c   1.000
_cell.angle_alpha   90.00
_cell.angle_beta   90.00
_cell.angle_gamma   90.00
#
_symmetry.space_group_name_H-M   'P 1'
#
loop_
_entity.id
_entity.type
_entity.pdbx_description
1 polymer ?
#
loop_
_entity_poly.entity_id
_entity_poly.type
_entity_poly.pdbx_seq_one_letter_code
_entity_poly.pdbx_strand_id
1 'polypeptide(L)' 'MGTKYYTRFLLQAVDQTEVDEYSGVVEVQVTDKAVLDAKEIEALLANSFDLDSDQVQLLNWSPLH' A
#
# COMPACT_ATOMS: atom_id res chain seq x y z
N MET A 1 -8.13 -17.99 -5.29
CA MET A 1 -7.68 -17.88 -3.88
C MET A 1 -6.80 -16.64 -3.82
N GLY A 2 -7.25 -15.59 -3.12
CA GLY A 2 -6.46 -14.36 -2.98
C GLY A 2 -5.21 -14.61 -2.14
N THR A 3 -4.10 -13.97 -2.47
CA THR A 3 -2.90 -14.01 -1.63
C THR A 3 -2.95 -12.84 -0.66
N LYS A 4 -2.71 -13.12 0.62
CA LYS A 4 -2.64 -12.08 1.65
C LYS A 4 -1.25 -11.51 1.68
N TYR A 5 -1.14 -10.20 1.81
CA TYR A 5 0.12 -9.50 1.94
C TYR A 5 0.07 -8.63 3.19
N TYR A 6 1.13 -8.70 3.98
CA TYR A 6 1.37 -7.71 5.00
C TYR A 6 1.97 -6.48 4.32
N THR A 7 1.35 -5.34 4.54
CA THR A 7 1.80 -4.05 4.03
C THR A 7 2.01 -3.07 5.17
N ARG A 8 3.05 -2.25 5.06
CA ARG A 8 3.32 -1.12 5.94
C ARG A 8 3.68 0.08 5.09
N PHE A 9 3.00 1.19 5.30
CA PHE A 9 3.17 2.41 4.50
C PHE A 9 2.98 3.65 5.36
N LEU A 10 3.52 4.76 4.90
CA LEU A 10 3.35 6.08 5.47
C LEU A 10 2.38 6.87 4.61
N LEU A 11 1.48 7.62 5.24
CA LEU A 11 0.67 8.64 4.60
C LEU A 11 1.19 10.01 5.02
N GLN A 12 1.51 10.85 4.04
CA GLN A 12 1.90 12.23 4.24
C GLN A 12 0.91 13.13 3.50
N ALA A 13 -0.15 13.51 4.19
CA ALA A 13 -1.12 14.46 3.63
C ALA A 13 -0.48 15.87 3.54
N VAL A 14 -0.69 16.58 2.43
CA VAL A 14 -0.14 17.93 2.20
C VAL A 14 -0.47 18.93 3.32
N ASP A 15 -1.56 18.71 4.06
CA ASP A 15 -2.03 19.57 5.15
C ASP A 15 -1.59 19.10 6.56
N GLN A 16 -0.93 17.93 6.66
CA GLN A 16 -0.52 17.35 7.93
C GLN A 16 1.01 17.45 8.10
N THR A 17 1.44 18.06 9.21
CA THR A 17 2.85 18.09 9.62
C THR A 17 3.32 16.74 10.14
N GLU A 18 2.38 15.87 10.51
CA GLU A 18 2.63 14.51 10.96
C GLU A 18 2.51 13.51 9.81
N VAL A 19 3.42 12.55 9.81
CA VAL A 19 3.39 11.41 8.90
C VAL A 19 2.77 10.26 9.65
N ASP A 20 1.59 9.84 9.24
CA ASP A 20 0.90 8.73 9.86
C ASP A 20 1.41 7.40 9.30
N GLU A 21 1.81 6.50 10.19
CA GLU A 21 2.26 5.16 9.82
C GLU A 21 1.12 4.16 9.93
N TYR A 22 0.83 3.48 8.82
CA TYR A 22 -0.18 2.43 8.74
C TYR A 22 0.46 1.08 8.47
N SER A 23 -0.04 0.07 9.18
CA SER A 23 0.34 -1.33 9.01
C SER A 23 -0.90 -2.19 8.94
N GLY A 24 -0.96 -3.10 7.97
CA GLY A 24 -2.15 -3.90 7.76
C GLY A 24 -1.92 -5.14 6.91
N VAL A 25 -2.97 -5.93 6.76
CA VAL A 25 -3.01 -7.08 5.86
C VAL A 25 -3.99 -6.77 4.74
N VAL A 26 -3.50 -6.79 3.50
CA VAL A 26 -4.31 -6.61 2.30
C VAL A 26 -4.44 -7.94 1.58
N GLU A 27 -5.62 -8.22 1.06
CA GLU A 27 -5.85 -9.38 0.20
C GLU A 27 -5.85 -8.91 -1.25
N VAL A 28 -4.86 -9.35 -2.02
CA VAL A 28 -4.79 -9.01 -3.45
C VAL A 28 -5.43 -10.15 -4.24
N GLN A 29 -6.53 -9.83 -4.92
CA GLN A 29 -7.20 -10.73 -5.85
C GLN A 29 -6.58 -10.63 -7.25
N VAL A 30 -5.25 -10.71 -7.35
CA VAL A 30 -4.61 -10.82 -8.66
C VAL A 30 -4.82 -12.24 -9.20
N THR A 31 -5.36 -12.31 -10.42
CA THR A 31 -5.65 -13.58 -11.13
C THR A 31 -4.37 -14.29 -11.58
N ASP A 32 -3.24 -13.59 -11.58
CA ASP A 32 -1.94 -14.12 -11.97
C ASP A 32 -0.86 -13.60 -11.01
N LYS A 33 0.27 -14.29 -10.88
CA LYS A 33 1.39 -13.91 -9.99
C LYS A 33 2.11 -12.64 -10.48
N ALA A 34 1.37 -11.55 -10.70
CA ALA A 34 1.95 -10.26 -10.96
C ALA A 34 2.63 -9.80 -9.68
N VAL A 35 3.97 -9.75 -9.73
CA VAL A 35 4.76 -9.04 -8.74
C VAL A 35 4.35 -7.58 -8.88
N LEU A 36 3.48 -7.10 -7.99
CA LEU A 36 3.12 -5.70 -7.96
C LEU A 36 4.36 -4.91 -7.55
N ASP A 37 4.77 -3.98 -8.39
CA ASP A 37 5.83 -3.03 -8.06
C ASP A 37 5.39 -2.12 -6.91
N ALA A 38 6.36 -1.63 -6.13
CA ALA A 38 6.09 -0.74 -4.99
C ALA A 38 5.20 0.45 -5.39
N LYS A 39 5.44 1.04 -6.57
CA LYS A 39 4.66 2.17 -7.10
C LYS A 39 3.20 1.83 -7.39
N GLU A 40 2.93 0.61 -7.88
CA GLU A 40 1.55 0.18 -8.14
C GLU A 40 0.80 -0.01 -6.82
N ILE A 41 1.48 -0.55 -5.80
CA ILE A 41 0.91 -0.70 -4.46
C ILE A 41 0.66 0.67 -3.83
N GLU A 42 1.61 1.59 -3.93
CA GLU A 42 1.46 2.98 -3.46
C GLU A 42 0.26 3.66 -4.12
N ALA A 43 0.11 3.52 -5.44
CA ALA A 43 -1.04 4.08 -6.17
C ALA A 43 -2.39 3.44 -5.75
N LEU A 44 -2.42 2.12 -5.54
CA LEU A 44 -3.62 1.41 -5.06
C LEU A 44 -4.01 1.84 -3.64
N LEU A 45 -3.01 1.99 -2.76
CA LEU A 45 -3.21 2.49 -1.41
C LEU A 45 -3.68 3.95 -1.46
N ALA A 46 -3.00 4.81 -2.21
CA ALA A 46 -3.37 6.21 -2.38
C ALA A 46 -4.82 6.36 -2.86
N ASN A 47 -5.23 5.59 -3.87
CA ASN A 47 -6.60 5.58 -4.36
C ASN A 47 -7.62 5.11 -3.31
N SER A 48 -7.26 4.14 -2.47
CA SER A 48 -8.13 3.68 -1.36
C SER A 48 -8.31 4.73 -0.26
N PHE A 49 -7.35 5.64 -0.10
CA PHE A 49 -7.37 6.71 0.89
C PHE A 49 -7.76 8.08 0.31
N ASP A 50 -8.12 8.17 -0.97
CA ASP A 50 -8.38 9.42 -1.70
C ASP A 50 -7.19 10.41 -1.66
N LEU A 51 -5.96 9.85 -1.71
CA LEU A 51 -4.70 10.58 -1.69
C LEU A 51 -3.96 10.44 -3.02
N ASP A 52 -2.95 11.29 -3.20
CA ASP A 52 -2.03 11.19 -4.35
C ASP A 52 -0.97 10.11 -4.08
N SER A 53 -0.45 9.49 -5.15
CA SER A 53 0.54 8.41 -4.99
C SER A 53 1.85 8.92 -4.39
N ASP A 54 2.17 10.21 -4.59
CA ASP A 54 3.34 10.86 -3.99
C ASP A 54 3.19 11.10 -2.48
N GLN A 55 1.95 11.01 -1.97
CA GLN A 55 1.63 11.14 -0.54
C GLN A 55 1.65 9.78 0.19
N VAL A 56 1.94 8.69 -0.51
CA VAL A 56 2.00 7.34 0.05
C VAL A 56 3.38 6.77 -0.17
N GLN A 57 4.04 6.39 0.91
CA GLN A 57 5.34 5.73 0.84
C GLN A 57 5.26 4.32 1.38
N LEU A 58 5.47 3.33 0.52
CA LEU A 58 5.51 1.93 0.92
C LEU A 58 6.82 1.63 1.65
N LEU A 59 6.71 1.17 2.90
CA LEU A 59 7.86 0.77 3.71
C LEU A 59 8.13 -0.73 3.62
N ASN A 60 7.09 -1.55 3.65
CA ASN A 60 7.23 -2.98 3.60
C ASN A 60 6.08 -3.64 2.86
N TRP A 61 6.42 -4.62 2.04
CA TRP A 61 5.47 -5.49 1.35
C TRP A 61 5.96 -6.93 1.45
N SER A 62 5.17 -7.79 2.05
CA SER A 62 5.56 -9.18 2.24
C SER A 62 4.36 -10.11 2.06
N PRO A 63 4.46 -11.15 1.21
CA PRO A 63 3.42 -12.16 1.12
C PRO A 63 3.28 -12.88 2.47
N LEU A 64 2.05 -12.99 2.95
CA LEU A 64 1.68 -13.85 4.07
C LEU A 64 1.39 -15.24 3.48
N HIS A 65 2.24 -16.19 3.83
CA HIS A 65 2.25 -17.56 3.30
C HIS A 65 1.48 -18.53 4.21
#